data_AF-A0A383W3X8-F1
#
_entry.id   AF-A0A383W3X8-F1
#
_cell.length_a   1.000
_cell.length_b   1.000
_cell.length_c   1.000
_cell.angle_alpha   90.00
_cell.angle_beta   90.00
_cell.angle_gamma   90.00
#
_symmetry.space_group_name_H-M   'P 1'
#
loop_
_entity.id
_entity.type
_entity.pdbx_description
1 polymer ?
#
loop_
_entity_poly.entity_id
_entity_poly.type
_entity_poly.pdbx_seq_one_letter_code
_entity_poly.pdbx_strand_id
1 'polypeptide(L)'
;MEIAEPTIAQAVGRCMEAGASRVVIAPYFLSRGRHIQEDIPALVAAAQQQYPGISCSIAEPIGIDPLMVQLIQSRVQAALLKDCEAAAALAGAALAGAKDAAVPAAAVPAAAAAEPRMQPCQQQR
;
A
#
# COMPACT_ATOMS: atom_id res chain seq x y z
N MET A 1 11.22 -12.76 0.49
CA MET A 1 12.36 -11.81 0.61
C MET A 1 13.08 -12.12 1.89
N GLU A 2 14.29 -12.69 1.77
CA GLU A 2 15.31 -13.07 2.78
C GLU A 2 14.88 -13.80 4.08
N ILE A 3 13.66 -13.59 4.61
CA ILE A 3 13.21 -14.04 5.94
C ILE A 3 11.89 -14.82 5.87
N ALA A 4 11.25 -14.91 4.69
CA ALA A 4 9.99 -15.63 4.52
C ALA A 4 9.89 -16.32 3.16
N GLU A 5 9.34 -17.55 3.20
CA GLU A 5 8.91 -18.31 2.04
C GLU A 5 7.47 -17.95 1.64
N PRO A 6 7.10 -18.09 0.35
CA PRO A 6 7.96 -18.50 -0.75
C PRO A 6 8.95 -17.41 -1.20
N THR A 7 10.10 -17.82 -1.71
CA THR A 7 11.02 -16.95 -2.43
C THR A 7 10.42 -16.51 -3.78
N ILE A 8 11.01 -15.50 -4.43
CA ILE A 8 10.54 -15.04 -5.74
C ILE A 8 10.63 -16.18 -6.77
N ALA A 9 11.73 -16.93 -6.80
CA ALA A 9 11.89 -18.07 -7.69
C ALA A 9 10.85 -19.17 -7.43
N GLN A 10 10.59 -19.51 -6.15
CA GLN A 10 9.56 -20.48 -5.78
C GLN A 10 8.15 -20.01 -6.20
N ALA A 11 7.83 -18.73 -5.99
CA ALA A 11 6.54 -18.16 -6.39
C ALA A 11 6.37 -18.19 -7.92
N VAL A 12 7.40 -17.82 -8.68
CA VAL A 12 7.43 -17.90 -10.15
C VAL A 12 7.26 -19.35 -10.62
N GLY A 13 7.95 -20.30 -10.00
CA GLY A 13 7.81 -21.74 -10.29
C GLY A 13 6.38 -22.24 -10.09
N ARG A 14 5.73 -21.85 -8.99
CA ARG A 14 4.31 -22.19 -8.74
C ARG A 14 3.38 -21.61 -9.81
N CYS A 15 3.64 -20.39 -10.28
CA CYS A 15 2.87 -19.81 -11.39
C CYS A 15 3.06 -20.60 -12.69
N MET A 16 4.29 -21.06 -12.97
CA MET A 16 4.59 -21.91 -14.13
C MET A 16 3.89 -23.26 -14.06
N GLU A 17 3.90 -23.92 -12.90
CA GLU A 17 3.20 -25.18 -12.66
C GLU A 17 1.68 -25.02 -12.88
N ALA A 18 1.14 -23.84 -12.57
CA ALA A 18 -0.24 -23.49 -12.85
C ALA A 18 -0.51 -23.11 -14.33
N GLY A 19 0.49 -23.20 -15.21
CA GLY A 19 0.36 -22.93 -16.65
C GLY A 19 0.50 -21.46 -17.05
N ALA A 20 1.03 -20.59 -16.18
CA ALA A 20 1.25 -19.19 -16.53
C ALA A 20 2.42 -19.03 -17.52
N SER A 21 2.21 -18.25 -18.58
CA SER A 21 3.28 -17.81 -19.50
C SER A 21 3.83 -16.43 -19.15
N ARG A 22 3.14 -15.69 -18.26
CA ARG A 22 3.50 -14.36 -17.81
C ARG A 22 3.23 -14.18 -16.32
N VAL A 23 4.17 -13.56 -15.61
CA VAL A 23 4.06 -13.24 -14.18
C VAL A 23 4.32 -11.74 -13.97
N VAL A 24 3.46 -11.11 -13.18
CA VAL A 24 3.63 -9.72 -12.75
C VAL A 24 3.96 -9.74 -11.26
N ILE A 25 5.16 -9.26 -10.92
CA ILE A 25 5.61 -9.10 -9.53
C ILE A 25 5.17 -7.72 -9.08
N ALA A 26 4.17 -7.67 -8.19
CA ALA A 26 3.70 -6.43 -7.58
C ALA A 26 4.39 -6.20 -6.22
N PRO A 27 5.30 -5.22 -6.09
CA PRO A 27 5.98 -4.95 -4.83
C PRO A 27 5.03 -4.30 -3.82
N TYR A 28 4.93 -4.86 -2.60
CA TYR A 28 4.18 -4.23 -1.52
C TYR A 28 5.03 -3.17 -0.79
N PHE A 29 5.39 -2.11 -1.51
CA PHE A 29 6.18 -0.99 -1.00
C PHE A 29 5.46 0.33 -1.27
N LEU A 30 5.57 1.27 -0.33
CA LEU A 30 4.98 2.61 -0.46
C LEU A 30 5.84 3.54 -1.33
N SER A 31 7.13 3.28 -1.48
CA SER A 31 8.04 4.14 -2.22
C SER A 31 9.19 3.36 -2.87
N ARG A 32 9.86 3.98 -3.84
CA ARG A 32 11.04 3.43 -4.50
C ARG A 32 12.26 3.54 -3.57
N GLY A 33 12.57 2.46 -2.86
CA GLY A 33 13.80 2.30 -2.07
C GLY A 33 14.88 1.51 -2.82
N ARG A 34 16.02 1.23 -2.16
CA ARG A 34 17.11 0.40 -2.72
C ARG A 34 16.63 -0.98 -3.16
N HIS A 35 15.81 -1.64 -2.34
CA HIS A 35 15.27 -2.97 -2.64
C HIS A 35 14.46 -3.06 -3.94
N ILE A 36 13.74 -1.98 -4.28
CA ILE A 36 12.96 -1.90 -5.53
C ILE A 36 13.89 -1.78 -6.75
N GLN A 37 15.02 -1.11 -6.61
CA GLN A 37 15.91 -0.77 -7.72
C GLN A 37 16.95 -1.85 -8.02
N GLU A 38 17.40 -2.59 -7.00
CA GLU A 38 18.53 -3.50 -7.13
C GLU A 38 18.12 -4.96 -6.86
N ASP A 39 17.58 -5.23 -5.67
CA ASP A 39 17.38 -6.61 -5.20
C ASP A 39 16.26 -7.35 -5.93
N ILE A 40 15.08 -6.72 -6.08
CA ILE A 40 13.94 -7.36 -6.77
C ILE A 40 14.28 -7.64 -8.23
N PRO A 41 14.81 -6.69 -9.02
CA PRO A 41 15.22 -6.96 -10.40
C PRO A 41 16.22 -8.12 -10.50
N ALA A 42 17.22 -8.18 -9.61
CA ALA A 42 18.19 -9.26 -9.60
C ALA A 42 17.55 -10.63 -9.32
N LEU A 43 16.68 -10.72 -8.31
CA LEU A 43 15.98 -11.96 -7.95
C LEU A 43 15.01 -12.42 -9.05
N VAL A 44 14.33 -11.47 -9.72
CA VAL A 44 13.44 -11.78 -10.84
C VAL A 44 14.24 -12.27 -12.04
N ALA A 45 15.37 -11.63 -12.37
CA ALA A 45 16.24 -12.08 -13.44
C ALA A 45 16.78 -13.50 -13.20
N ALA A 46 17.19 -13.80 -11.96
CA ALA A 46 17.61 -15.16 -11.59
C ALA A 46 16.47 -16.19 -11.75
N ALA A 47 15.24 -15.84 -11.35
CA ALA A 47 14.08 -16.70 -11.56
C ALA A 47 13.79 -16.94 -13.05
N GLN A 48 13.92 -15.92 -13.91
CA GLN A 48 13.73 -16.06 -15.35
C GLN A 48 14.78 -16.96 -16.00
N GLN A 49 16.03 -16.96 -15.52
CA GLN A 49 17.06 -17.89 -15.99
C GLN A 49 16.70 -19.35 -15.66
N GLN A 50 16.06 -19.58 -14.52
CA GLN A 50 15.62 -20.90 -14.10
C GLN A 50 14.39 -21.40 -14.89
N TYR A 51 13.56 -20.48 -15.38
CA TYR A 51 12.33 -20.77 -16.13
C TYR A 51 12.29 -20.02 -17.47
N PRO A 52 13.02 -20.47 -18.51
CA PRO A 52 13.21 -19.72 -19.77
C PRO A 52 11.93 -19.50 -20.60
N GLY A 53 10.82 -20.16 -20.27
CA GLY A 53 9.52 -19.98 -20.92
C GLY A 53 8.64 -18.87 -20.33
N ILE A 54 9.08 -18.20 -19.26
CA ILE A 54 8.26 -17.23 -18.53
C ILE A 54 8.67 -15.78 -18.80
N SER A 55 7.67 -14.93 -19.06
CA SER A 55 7.86 -13.48 -19.07
C SER A 55 7.55 -12.91 -17.69
N CYS A 56 8.53 -12.25 -17.06
CA CYS A 56 8.32 -11.54 -15.81
C CYS A 56 8.33 -10.02 -16.03
N SER A 57 7.46 -9.32 -15.31
CA SER A 57 7.46 -7.85 -15.23
C SER A 57 7.27 -7.41 -13.79
N ILE A 58 7.92 -6.32 -13.39
CA ILE A 58 7.82 -5.76 -12.05
C ILE A 58 6.92 -4.53 -12.14
N ALA A 59 5.87 -4.48 -11.32
CA ALA A 59 5.01 -3.31 -11.23
C ALA A 59 5.69 -2.20 -10.41
N GLU A 60 5.23 -0.96 -10.60
CA GLU A 60 5.63 0.13 -9.73
C GLU A 60 5.20 -0.14 -8.27
N PRO A 61 5.96 0.37 -7.27
CA PRO A 61 5.48 0.40 -5.90
C PRO A 61 4.21 1.26 -5.81
N ILE A 62 3.46 1.07 -4.73
CA ILE A 62 2.17 1.73 -4.48
C ILE A 62 2.28 3.25 -4.66
N GLY A 63 3.36 3.85 -4.15
CA GLY A 63 3.64 5.26 -4.38
C GLY A 63 2.61 6.20 -3.75
N ILE A 64 2.49 7.38 -4.36
CA ILE A 64 1.52 8.40 -3.97
C ILE A 64 0.25 8.14 -4.78
N ASP A 65 -0.80 7.66 -4.10
CA ASP A 65 -2.09 7.36 -4.69
C ASP A 65 -3.24 7.98 -3.86
N PRO A 66 -4.28 8.57 -4.47
CA PRO A 66 -5.42 9.13 -3.75
C PRO A 66 -6.11 8.14 -2.81
N LEU A 67 -6.15 6.85 -3.16
CA LEU A 67 -6.73 5.79 -2.32
C LEU A 67 -5.88 5.55 -1.07
N MET A 68 -4.57 5.74 -1.13
CA MET A 68 -3.71 5.67 0.05
C MET A 68 -4.00 6.81 1.02
N VAL A 69 -4.27 8.01 0.51
CA VAL A 69 -4.67 9.15 1.35
C VAL A 69 -6.00 8.86 2.04
N GLN A 70 -6.99 8.37 1.31
CA GLN A 70 -8.29 7.98 1.88
C GLN A 70 -8.16 6.88 2.93
N LEU A 71 -7.33 5.87 2.66
CA LEU A 71 -7.05 4.80 3.63
C LEU A 71 -6.44 5.36 4.92
N ILE A 72 -5.43 6.23 4.81
CA ILE A 72 -4.79 6.86 5.97
C ILE A 72 -5.82 7.69 6.76
N GLN A 73 -6.63 8.50 6.07
CA GLN A 73 -7.71 9.28 6.71
C GLN A 73 -8.69 8.37 7.46
N SER A 74 -9.12 7.28 6.84
CA SER A 74 -10.00 6.29 7.46
C SER A 74 -9.38 5.69 8.73
N ARG A 75 -8.07 5.36 8.71
CA ARG A 75 -7.37 4.83 9.88
C ARG A 75 -7.24 5.86 11.01
N VAL A 76 -6.99 7.12 10.69
CA VAL A 76 -6.94 8.21 11.67
C VAL A 76 -8.32 8.42 12.30
N GLN A 77 -9.38 8.49 11.50
CA GLN A 77 -10.74 8.64 12.00
C GLN A 77 -11.14 7.47 12.91
N ALA A 78 -10.79 6.24 12.52
CA ALA A 78 -11.04 5.06 13.35
C ALA A 78 -10.29 5.12 14.69
N ALA A 79 -9.08 5.67 14.74
CA ALA A 79 -8.35 5.86 16.00
C ALA A 79 -9.03 6.90 16.91
N LEU A 80 -9.41 8.05 16.35
CA LEU A 80 -10.10 9.11 17.09
C LEU A 80 -11.44 8.63 17.67
N LEU A 81 -12.20 7.86 16.91
CA LEU A 81 -13.46 7.28 17.38
C LEU A 81 -13.25 6.26 18.51
N LYS A 82 -12.17 5.46 18.46
CA LYS A 82 -11.80 4.54 19.55
C LYS A 82 -11.42 5.29 20.82
N ASP A 83 -10.69 6.39 20.69
CA ASP A 83 -10.35 7.24 21.84
C ASP A 83 -11.61 7.88 22.43
N CYS A 84 -12.59 8.24 21.59
CA CYS A 84 -13.90 8.70 22.03
C CYS A 84 -14.73 7.59 22.70
N GLU A 85 -14.71 6.35 22.22
CA GLU A 85 -15.41 5.23 22.88
C GLU A 85 -14.75 4.86 24.21
N ALA A 86 -13.42 4.93 24.30
CA ALA A 86 -12.69 4.76 25.56
C ALA A 86 -13.03 5.90 26.55
N ALA A 87 -13.11 7.14 26.07
CA ALA A 87 -13.54 8.29 26.87
C ALA A 87 -15.03 8.22 27.26
N ALA A 88 -15.91 7.72 26.38
CA ALA A 88 -17.33 7.54 26.64
C ALA A 88 -17.60 6.34 27.56
N ALA A 89 -16.78 5.29 27.56
CA ALA A 89 -16.85 4.20 28.54
C ALA A 89 -16.43 4.68 29.94
N LEU A 90 -15.47 5.61 30.05
CA LEU A 90 -15.10 6.28 31.29
C LEU A 90 -16.14 7.34 31.72
N ALA A 91 -16.74 8.07 30.77
CA ALA A 91 -17.78 9.07 31.04
C ALA A 91 -19.20 8.48 31.19
N GLY A 92 -19.43 7.26 30.74
CA GLY A 92 -20.66 6.50 30.91
C GLY A 92 -20.91 6.05 32.35
N ALA A 93 -19.86 6.04 33.18
CA ALA A 93 -20.00 5.98 34.64
C ALA A 93 -20.41 7.34 35.26
N ALA A 94 -20.41 8.43 34.50
CA ALA A 94 -20.55 9.80 35.00
C ALA A 94 -21.70 10.62 34.39
N LEU A 95 -22.41 10.16 33.36
CA LEU A 95 -23.46 10.94 32.70
C LEU A 95 -24.83 10.26 32.67
N ALA A 96 -25.41 10.10 33.86
CA ALA A 96 -26.85 10.25 34.00
C ALA A 96 -27.21 11.74 33.89
N GLY A 97 -27.35 12.25 32.66
CA GLY A 97 -28.03 13.52 32.39
C GLY A 97 -27.15 14.66 31.86
N ALA A 98 -27.12 14.80 30.54
CA ALA A 98 -27.12 16.10 29.86
C ALA A 98 -27.54 15.87 28.40
N LYS A 99 -28.78 16.25 28.08
CA LYS A 99 -29.32 16.30 26.72
C LYS A 99 -28.68 17.45 25.95
N ASP A 100 -28.47 17.19 24.66
CA ASP A 100 -28.20 18.16 23.58
C ASP A 100 -26.88 18.92 23.65
N ALA A 101 -25.82 18.29 23.16
CA ALA A 101 -24.66 19.00 22.62
C ALA A 101 -24.37 18.46 21.21
N ALA A 102 -24.71 19.28 20.21
CA ALA A 102 -24.31 19.06 18.83
C ALA A 102 -22.77 19.01 18.75
N VAL A 103 -22.24 17.94 18.16
CA VAL A 103 -20.81 17.84 17.83
C VAL A 103 -20.52 18.82 16.69
N PRO A 104 -19.57 19.76 16.82
CA PRO A 104 -19.20 20.59 15.69
C PRO A 104 -18.45 19.71 14.68
N ALA A 105 -18.90 19.74 13.43
CA ALA A 105 -18.16 19.17 12.32
C ALA A 105 -16.82 19.89 12.20
N ALA A 106 -15.73 19.22 12.61
CA ALA A 106 -14.38 19.69 12.37
C ALA A 106 -14.11 19.65 10.86
N ALA A 107 -14.30 20.78 10.20
CA ALA A 107 -13.93 20.98 8.81
C ALA A 107 -12.41 20.91 8.70
N VAL A 108 -11.91 19.84 8.05
CA VAL A 108 -10.54 19.85 7.52
C VAL A 108 -10.58 20.68 6.23
N PRO A 109 -9.76 21.74 6.09
CA PRO A 109 -9.77 22.53 4.88
C PRO A 109 -9.31 21.65 3.71
N ALA A 110 -10.08 21.67 2.62
CA ALA A 110 -9.67 21.08 1.36
C ALA A 110 -8.42 21.81 0.85
N ALA A 111 -7.25 21.22 1.07
CA ALA A 111 -6.03 21.65 0.39
C ALA A 111 -6.20 21.31 -1.10
N ALA A 112 -6.21 22.37 -1.91
CA ALA A 112 -6.46 22.34 -3.34
C ALA A 112 -5.61 21.29 -4.07
N ALA A 113 -6.27 20.56 -4.98
CA ALA A 113 -5.62 19.68 -5.93
C ALA A 113 -4.64 20.47 -6.80
N ALA A 114 -3.35 20.19 -6.65
CA ALA A 114 -2.39 20.41 -7.72
C ALA A 114 -2.22 19.06 -8.43
N GLU A 115 -2.68 18.99 -9.67
CA GLU A 115 -2.47 17.83 -10.54
C GLU A 115 -0.96 17.57 -10.67
N PRO A 116 -0.45 16.37 -10.34
CA PRO A 116 0.91 16.04 -10.69
C PRO A 116 0.97 15.93 -12.21
N ARG A 117 1.67 16.88 -12.85
CA ARG A 117 2.09 16.77 -14.26
C ARG A 117 2.79 15.42 -14.43
N MET A 118 2.13 14.48 -15.11
CA MET A 118 2.78 13.30 -15.64
C MET A 118 3.86 13.74 -16.61
N GLN A 119 5.11 13.69 -16.15
CA GLN A 119 6.26 13.93 -16.99
C GLN A 119 6.47 12.65 -17.82
N PRO A 120 6.34 12.69 -19.15
CA PRO A 120 6.46 11.48 -19.95
C PRO A 120 7.88 10.94 -19.83
N CYS A 121 7.95 9.61 -19.73
CA CYS A 121 9.16 8.80 -19.80
C CYS A 121 10.01 9.21 -21.01
N GLN A 122 10.98 10.10 -20.78
CA GLN A 122 12.03 10.42 -21.74
C GLN A 122 13.32 9.73 -21.28
N GLN A 123 13.56 8.57 -21.88
CA GLN A 123 14.83 8.20 -22.49
C GLN A 123 16.12 8.51 -21.70
N GLN A 124 16.61 7.52 -20.95
CA GLN A 124 18.03 7.36 -20.62
C GLN A 124 18.32 5.86 -20.81
N ARG A 125 18.60 5.39 -22.04
CA ARG A 125 19.95 5.26 -22.63
C ARG A 125 21.00 4.80 -21.65
#